data_AF-A0A6A6XSI3-F1
#
_entry.id   AF-A0A6A6XSI3-F1
#
_cell.length_a   1.000
_cell.length_b   1.000
_cell.length_c   1.000
_cell.angle_alpha   90.00
_cell.angle_beta   90.00
_cell.angle_gamma   90.00
#
_symmetry.space_group_name_H-M   'P 1'
#
loop_
_entity.id
_entity.type
_entity.pdbx_description
1 polymer ?
#
loop_
_entity_poly.entity_id
_entity_poly.type
_entity_poly.pdbx_seq_one_letter_code
_entity_poly.pdbx_strand_id
1 'polypeptide(L)'
;MSCPVIRHDARVISIQLPEDRNCSYPGRSGYCFCAVRTGGDILKGEITFLPALSTDSVIDVLIFWKFLQQVESIKFRPRSKDESTIPFETHKIPFKFDIPNRLPVASDAAGLDPRLRELCPSMTAGRLYEQGANRKPYMQPMIFYRLSASARPEGREPQRPRVGVAREITIMPTTESLPPTYTSAFKKEYRLQATSKIRKHFFGRSQGSLEIAAEEPQPINMLKPYPRSNTVINLKASFEQGENVLEHTVEPYYWTFQIRTRLQRRLFYSTKPFNQAPTLADAQSKSYIRLQTQVLQSEEREYMELPWRNGHVLPNGTIISTDRKASRWTVMIPVVFTTDHSLIPSFFSETVALRYSVLLNVRILGSVSAHSTLEIPLQVIRFSPSLSKDSIPLSSLNSFQLLSVDDERGVDSCSEPTRRPPKYRRWAY
;
A
#
# COMPACT_ATOMS: atom_id res chain seq x y z
N MET A 1 18.60 66.50 -4.91
CA MET A 1 18.98 65.08 -5.02
C MET A 1 18.17 64.29 -4.01
N SER A 2 17.15 63.56 -4.45
CA SER A 2 16.31 62.73 -3.58
C SER A 2 16.98 61.36 -3.38
N CYS A 3 17.38 61.05 -2.14
CA CYS A 3 17.88 59.72 -1.80
C CYS A 3 16.80 58.67 -2.09
N PRO A 4 17.14 57.55 -2.76
CA PRO A 4 16.18 56.48 -2.96
C PRO A 4 15.77 55.92 -1.61
N VAL A 5 14.47 56.04 -1.28
CA VAL A 5 13.88 55.42 -0.10
C VAL A 5 13.90 53.91 -0.35
N ILE A 6 14.85 53.22 0.29
CA ILE A 6 14.90 51.75 0.28
C ILE A 6 13.70 51.26 1.09
N ARG A 7 12.65 50.78 0.41
CA ARG A 7 11.53 50.11 1.07
C ARG A 7 11.96 48.69 1.41
N HIS A 8 12.12 48.41 2.70
CA HIS A 8 12.28 47.06 3.21
C HIS A 8 10.91 46.40 3.33
N ASP A 9 10.54 45.60 2.33
CA ASP A 9 9.33 44.78 2.38
C ASP A 9 9.52 43.60 3.35
N ALA A 10 8.44 43.22 4.04
CA ALA A 10 8.42 42.04 4.90
C ALA A 10 8.77 40.79 4.07
N ARG A 11 9.64 39.93 4.60
CA ARG A 11 10.14 38.77 3.87
C ARG A 11 10.18 37.54 4.75
N VAL A 12 9.58 36.45 4.27
CA VAL A 12 9.80 35.12 4.87
C VAL A 12 11.21 34.63 4.53
N ILE A 13 11.95 34.17 5.53
CA ILE A 13 13.34 33.70 5.41
C ILE A 13 13.38 32.18 5.28
N SER A 14 12.67 31.45 6.14
CA SER A 14 12.70 29.99 6.15
C SER A 14 11.44 29.38 6.77
N ILE A 15 11.19 28.11 6.44
CA ILE A 15 10.16 27.28 7.07
C ILE A 15 10.87 26.07 7.70
N GLN A 16 10.82 25.97 9.02
CA GLN A 16 11.40 24.89 9.81
C GLN A 16 10.30 23.94 10.28
N LEU A 17 10.53 22.64 10.15
CA LEU A 17 9.65 21.60 10.68
C LEU A 17 10.34 20.92 11.88
N PRO A 18 9.59 20.35 12.85
CA PRO A 18 10.16 19.73 14.05
C PRO A 18 11.23 18.67 13.76
N GLU A 19 11.12 17.98 12.63
CA GLU A 19 12.01 16.90 12.22
C GLU A 19 13.41 17.41 11.84
N ASP A 20 13.53 18.67 11.42
CA ASP A 20 14.83 19.27 11.07
C ASP A 20 15.80 19.28 12.25
N ARG A 21 15.27 19.32 13.48
CA ARG A 21 16.06 19.39 14.70
C ARG A 21 16.61 18.03 15.14
N ASN A 22 15.99 16.94 14.68
CA ASN A 22 16.30 15.58 15.14
C ASN A 22 16.97 14.71 14.06
N CYS A 23 17.21 15.24 12.87
CA CYS A 23 17.86 14.52 11.77
C CYS A 23 19.37 14.78 11.73
N SER A 24 20.14 13.86 12.33
CA SER A 24 21.61 13.94 12.38
C SER A 24 22.31 13.68 11.03
N TYR A 25 21.62 13.14 10.01
CA TYR A 25 22.19 12.87 8.68
C TYR A 25 21.17 13.04 7.53
N PRO A 26 20.88 14.27 7.07
CA PRO A 26 19.90 14.51 6.00
C PRO A 26 20.31 14.00 4.61
N GLY A 27 21.57 13.57 4.41
CA GLY A 27 22.12 13.29 3.06
C GLY A 27 22.54 11.85 2.74
N ARG A 28 22.50 10.89 3.67
CA ARG A 28 23.11 9.54 3.44
C ARG A 28 22.23 8.32 3.70
N SER A 29 21.03 8.48 4.24
CA SER A 29 20.04 7.40 4.29
C SER A 29 18.67 8.01 4.03
N GLY A 30 17.95 7.49 3.03
CA GLY A 30 16.70 8.03 2.51
C GLY A 30 15.48 7.93 3.45
N TYR A 31 15.65 8.22 4.75
CA TYR A 31 14.69 7.92 5.80
C TYR A 31 14.56 9.00 6.90
N CYS A 32 15.08 10.22 6.69
CA CYS A 32 14.62 11.39 7.43
C CYS A 32 13.27 11.85 6.86
N PHE A 33 12.25 11.00 7.00
CA PHE A 33 10.92 11.28 6.48
C PHE A 33 10.27 12.40 7.31
N CYS A 34 10.07 13.56 6.68
CA CYS A 34 8.94 14.44 6.98
C CYS A 34 7.64 13.70 6.63
N ALA A 35 7.34 12.56 7.24
CA ALA A 35 6.01 12.00 7.14
C ALA A 35 5.19 12.74 8.18
N VAL A 36 4.43 13.76 7.75
CA VAL A 36 3.17 14.02 8.46
C VAL A 36 2.46 12.68 8.46
N ARG A 37 2.34 12.09 9.65
CA ARG A 37 2.31 10.63 9.79
C ARG A 37 1.09 10.03 9.10
N THR A 38 0.06 10.81 8.82
CA THR A 38 -1.22 10.41 8.25
C THR A 38 -1.98 11.58 7.59
N GLY A 39 -3.06 11.30 6.86
CA GLY A 39 -4.16 12.25 6.74
C GLY A 39 -4.92 12.25 8.08
N GLY A 40 -5.42 13.40 8.48
CA GLY A 40 -5.98 13.63 9.83
C GLY A 40 -4.96 14.08 10.87
N ASP A 41 -3.68 14.19 10.50
CA ASP A 41 -2.63 14.69 11.39
C ASP A 41 -2.47 16.20 11.33
N ILE A 42 -1.82 16.70 12.38
CA ILE A 42 -1.49 18.09 12.58
C ILE A 42 -0.03 18.33 12.16
N LEU A 43 0.18 19.01 11.03
CA LEU A 43 1.48 19.54 10.66
C LEU A 43 1.80 20.77 11.51
N LYS A 44 2.89 20.72 12.26
CA LYS A 44 3.40 21.84 13.06
C LYS A 44 4.74 22.29 12.51
N GLY A 45 5.06 23.57 12.66
CA GLY A 45 6.38 24.08 12.31
C GLY A 45 6.57 25.53 12.76
N GLU A 46 7.68 26.11 12.36
CA GLU A 46 8.05 27.49 12.63
C GLU A 46 8.44 28.21 11.33
N ILE A 47 7.97 29.44 11.18
CA ILE A 47 8.37 30.32 10.08
C ILE A 47 9.28 31.38 10.64
N THR A 48 10.46 31.52 10.04
CA THR A 48 11.36 32.64 10.31
C THR A 48 11.08 33.73 9.30
N PHE A 49 10.81 34.95 9.74
CA PHE A 49 10.56 36.09 8.84
C PHE A 49 11.19 37.37 9.36
N LEU A 50 11.42 38.30 8.43
CA LEU A 50 11.89 39.65 8.68
C LEU A 50 10.71 40.61 8.45
N PRO A 51 10.23 41.33 9.47
CA PRO A 51 9.11 42.25 9.34
C PRO A 51 9.49 43.48 8.50
N ALA A 52 8.50 44.12 7.88
CA ALA A 52 8.67 45.46 7.32
C ALA A 52 8.75 46.47 8.47
N LEU A 53 9.64 47.46 8.34
CA LEU A 53 9.67 48.60 9.26
C LEU A 53 8.31 49.31 9.16
N SER A 54 7.57 49.38 10.28
CA SER A 54 6.37 50.21 10.49
C SER A 54 4.98 49.72 10.05
N THR A 55 4.79 48.47 9.61
CA THR A 55 3.43 47.97 9.25
C THR A 55 3.13 46.59 9.81
N ASP A 56 1.90 46.41 10.32
CA ASP A 56 1.34 45.09 10.62
C ASP A 56 1.48 44.18 9.38
N SER A 57 1.92 42.94 9.60
CA SER A 57 2.23 41.99 8.54
C SER A 57 1.33 40.77 8.68
N VAL A 58 0.72 40.34 7.58
CA VAL A 58 -0.02 39.08 7.50
C VAL A 58 0.88 38.07 6.81
N ILE A 59 1.09 36.93 7.45
CA ILE A 59 1.82 35.81 6.87
C ILE A 59 0.80 34.78 6.41
N ASP A 60 0.71 34.61 5.10
CA ASP A 60 -0.11 33.58 4.49
C ASP A 60 0.75 32.34 4.30
N VAL A 61 0.30 31.23 4.87
CA VAL A 61 0.94 29.93 4.78
C VAL A 61 0.02 29.00 4.01
N LEU A 62 0.51 28.45 2.91
CA LEU A 62 -0.26 27.72 1.92
C LEU A 62 0.28 26.31 1.75
N ILE A 63 -0.60 25.31 1.80
CA ILE A 63 -0.30 23.98 1.29
C ILE A 63 -0.94 23.86 -0.09
N PHE A 64 -0.13 23.55 -1.10
CA PHE A 64 -0.59 23.43 -2.48
C PHE A 64 -0.22 22.08 -3.10
N TRP A 65 -1.23 21.42 -3.63
CA TRP A 65 -1.18 20.40 -4.67
C TRP A 65 -2.36 20.65 -5.63
N LYS A 66 -2.29 20.13 -6.87
CA LYS A 66 -3.28 20.38 -7.95
C LYS A 66 -4.75 20.29 -7.51
N PHE A 67 -5.06 19.52 -6.46
CA PHE A 67 -6.40 19.32 -5.91
C PHE A 67 -6.53 19.61 -4.40
N LEU A 68 -5.46 20.00 -3.70
CA LEU A 68 -5.47 20.43 -2.30
C LEU A 68 -4.90 21.84 -2.21
N GLN A 69 -5.77 22.83 -1.94
CA GLN A 69 -5.36 24.19 -1.61
C GLN A 69 -5.93 24.53 -0.23
N GLN A 70 -5.05 24.62 0.76
CA GLN A 70 -5.38 25.10 2.10
C GLN A 70 -4.53 26.31 2.42
N VAL A 71 -5.17 27.37 2.89
CA VAL A 71 -4.53 28.65 3.21
C VAL A 71 -4.83 28.97 4.67
N GLU A 72 -3.78 29.18 5.45
CA GLU A 72 -3.88 29.72 6.81
C GLU A 72 -3.21 31.10 6.81
N SER A 73 -3.97 32.13 7.20
CA SER A 73 -3.47 33.49 7.34
C SER A 73 -3.15 33.77 8.79
N ILE A 74 -1.86 33.88 9.11
CA ILE A 74 -1.37 34.20 10.45
C ILE A 74 -1.13 35.71 10.53
N LYS A 75 -1.92 36.41 11.36
CA LYS A 75 -1.70 37.83 11.61
C LYS A 75 -0.54 38.00 12.58
N PHE A 76 0.48 38.74 12.17
CA PHE A 76 1.59 39.11 13.04
C PHE A 76 1.56 40.61 13.33
N ARG A 77 1.46 40.92 14.62
CA ARG A 77 1.68 42.27 15.13
C ARG A 77 3.01 42.30 15.88
N PRO A 78 3.99 43.11 15.45
CA PRO A 78 5.18 43.31 16.25
C PRO A 78 4.77 43.89 17.61
N ARG A 79 5.24 43.30 18.71
CA ARG A 79 5.06 43.90 20.05
C ARG A 79 5.68 45.29 20.00
N SER A 80 4.92 46.31 20.41
CA SER A 80 5.34 47.70 20.20
C SER A 80 6.65 48.02 20.93
N LYS A 81 7.60 48.55 20.15
CA LYS A 81 8.72 49.42 20.49
C LYS A 81 9.09 49.49 21.98
N ASP A 82 10.11 48.74 22.37
CA ASP A 82 11.21 49.40 23.07
C ASP A 82 12.06 50.06 21.98
N GLU A 83 12.25 51.38 22.02
CA GLU A 83 12.93 52.19 20.99
C GLU A 83 14.42 51.85 20.79
N SER A 84 14.93 50.81 21.44
CA SER A 84 16.31 50.36 21.39
C SER A 84 16.56 49.11 20.53
N THR A 85 15.52 48.47 19.97
CA THR A 85 15.72 47.20 19.23
C THR A 85 16.19 47.41 17.79
N ILE A 86 17.25 46.69 17.44
CA ILE A 86 17.95 46.73 16.15
C ILE A 86 16.97 46.38 15.00
N PRO A 87 16.94 47.14 13.90
CA PRO A 87 15.96 47.01 12.80
C PRO A 87 16.04 45.70 11.96
N PHE A 88 16.78 44.68 12.42
CA PHE A 88 17.03 43.44 11.68
C PHE A 88 16.75 42.17 12.48
N GLU A 89 15.97 42.26 13.56
CA GLU A 89 15.64 41.07 14.33
C GLU A 89 14.70 40.15 13.54
N THR A 90 15.11 38.88 13.40
CA THR A 90 14.31 37.84 12.77
C THR A 90 13.33 37.26 13.79
N HIS A 91 12.06 37.17 13.42
CA HIS A 91 11.04 36.61 14.29
C HIS A 91 10.67 35.19 13.87
N LYS A 92 10.34 34.35 14.85
CA LYS A 92 9.85 32.99 14.65
C LYS A 92 8.37 32.91 15.00
N ILE A 93 7.56 32.41 14.08
CA ILE A 93 6.11 32.22 14.28
C ILE A 93 5.78 30.75 14.15
N PRO A 94 5.19 30.11 15.19
CA PRO A 94 4.67 28.76 15.07
C PRO A 94 3.43 28.74 14.17
N PHE A 95 3.26 27.66 13.40
CA PHE A 95 2.05 27.39 12.62
C PHE A 95 1.53 25.98 12.87
N LYS A 96 0.25 25.75 12.56
CA LYS A 96 -0.43 24.47 12.79
C LYS A 96 -1.50 24.21 11.72
N PHE A 97 -1.28 23.23 10.86
CA PHE A 97 -2.23 22.79 9.85
C PHE A 97 -2.81 21.41 10.14
N ASP A 98 -4.12 21.29 10.05
CA ASP A 98 -4.77 19.97 9.97
C ASP A 98 -4.77 19.52 8.51
N ILE A 99 -4.08 18.40 8.22
CA ILE A 99 -4.08 17.79 6.90
C ILE A 99 -5.32 16.91 6.78
N PRO A 100 -6.25 17.17 5.86
CA PRO A 100 -7.49 16.40 5.79
C PRO A 100 -7.21 14.98 5.27
N ASN A 101 -7.99 13.99 5.75
CA ASN A 101 -7.96 12.64 5.18
C ASN A 101 -8.48 12.58 3.74
N ARG A 102 -9.40 13.48 3.41
CA ARG A 102 -10.07 13.55 2.11
C ARG A 102 -10.15 15.00 1.64
N LEU A 103 -9.98 15.20 0.35
CA LEU A 103 -10.18 16.49 -0.31
C LEU A 103 -11.65 16.93 -0.17
N PRO A 104 -11.93 18.23 0.05
CA PRO A 104 -13.29 18.74 0.14
C PRO A 104 -14.10 18.46 -1.14
N VAL A 105 -15.43 18.33 -1.02
CA VAL A 105 -16.33 18.14 -2.16
C VAL A 105 -16.40 19.45 -2.94
N ALA A 106 -16.00 19.48 -4.21
CA ALA A 106 -16.44 20.53 -5.11
C ALA A 106 -17.93 20.30 -5.43
N SER A 107 -18.74 21.35 -5.57
CA SER A 107 -20.20 21.24 -5.79
C SER A 107 -20.57 20.32 -6.96
N ASP A 108 -19.70 20.19 -7.96
CA ASP A 108 -19.90 19.38 -9.17
C ASP A 108 -19.47 17.90 -9.00
N ALA A 109 -18.94 17.51 -7.84
CA ALA A 109 -18.40 16.18 -7.54
C ALA A 109 -19.39 15.25 -6.82
N ALA A 110 -20.68 15.62 -6.75
CA ALA A 110 -21.72 14.80 -6.16
C ALA A 110 -21.91 13.50 -6.97
N GLY A 111 -21.40 12.38 -6.45
CA GLY A 111 -21.49 11.06 -7.08
C GLY A 111 -20.16 10.41 -7.45
N LEU A 112 -19.02 11.10 -7.27
CA LEU A 112 -17.70 10.48 -7.43
C LEU A 112 -17.42 9.47 -6.29
N ASP A 113 -16.70 8.40 -6.61
CA ASP A 113 -16.21 7.43 -5.63
C ASP A 113 -15.45 8.16 -4.51
N PRO A 114 -15.85 8.04 -3.24
CA PRO A 114 -15.19 8.71 -2.12
C PRO A 114 -13.68 8.48 -2.05
N ARG A 115 -13.19 7.34 -2.57
CA ARG A 115 -11.76 7.00 -2.61
C ARG A 115 -10.95 7.92 -3.52
N LEU A 116 -11.57 8.44 -4.59
CA LEU A 116 -10.92 9.39 -5.51
C LEU A 116 -10.53 10.70 -4.80
N ARG A 117 -11.13 10.97 -3.64
CA ARG A 117 -10.89 12.15 -2.83
C ARG A 117 -9.88 11.90 -1.71
N GLU A 118 -9.40 10.67 -1.53
CA GLU A 118 -8.34 10.41 -0.56
C GLU A 118 -7.04 11.10 -1.00
N LEU A 119 -6.27 11.57 -0.03
CA LEU A 119 -4.95 12.11 -0.35
C LEU A 119 -4.09 11.01 -0.99
N CYS A 120 -3.31 11.41 -1.99
CA CYS A 120 -2.32 10.52 -2.57
C CYS A 120 -1.06 10.52 -1.70
N PRO A 121 -0.40 9.37 -1.52
CA PRO A 121 0.98 9.34 -1.06
C PRO A 121 1.88 10.22 -1.92
N SER A 122 2.80 10.96 -1.31
CA SER A 122 3.93 11.55 -2.02
C SER A 122 4.73 10.43 -2.67
N MET A 123 4.94 10.53 -3.98
CA MET A 123 5.82 9.61 -4.70
C MET A 123 6.43 10.24 -5.93
N THR A 124 7.55 9.68 -6.32
CA THR A 124 8.17 9.91 -7.62
C THR A 124 8.29 8.56 -8.33
N ALA A 125 7.79 8.51 -9.56
CA ALA A 125 7.86 7.32 -10.39
C ALA A 125 8.12 7.69 -11.86
N GLY A 126 8.72 6.75 -12.58
CA GLY A 126 9.12 6.94 -13.97
C GLY A 126 10.57 7.39 -14.14
N ARG A 127 10.92 7.76 -15.37
CA ARG A 127 12.25 8.31 -15.68
C ARG A 127 12.29 9.80 -15.37
N LEU A 128 13.44 10.28 -14.93
CA LEU A 128 13.71 11.71 -14.81
C LEU A 128 13.92 12.28 -16.21
N TYR A 129 13.06 13.21 -16.59
CA TYR A 129 13.19 14.01 -17.81
C TYR A 129 13.60 15.42 -17.40
N GLU A 130 14.74 15.89 -17.87
CA GLU A 130 15.12 17.29 -17.69
C GLU A 130 14.74 18.07 -18.94
N GLN A 131 13.93 19.13 -18.76
CA GLN A 131 13.60 20.03 -19.86
C GLN A 131 14.80 20.94 -20.14
N GLY A 132 15.40 20.80 -21.32
CA GLY A 132 16.69 21.42 -21.68
C GLY A 132 16.79 22.95 -21.48
N ALA A 133 15.70 23.70 -21.60
CA ALA A 133 15.71 25.15 -21.44
C ALA A 133 15.83 25.62 -19.98
N ASN A 134 15.27 24.88 -19.03
CA ASN A 134 15.14 25.32 -17.63
C ASN A 134 15.77 24.36 -16.61
N ARG A 135 16.35 23.24 -17.07
CA ARG A 135 16.84 22.11 -16.24
C ARG A 135 15.83 21.65 -15.18
N LYS A 136 14.53 21.85 -15.45
CA LYS A 136 13.47 21.43 -14.53
C LYS A 136 13.30 19.91 -14.68
N PRO A 137 13.38 19.15 -13.57
CA PRO A 137 13.11 17.73 -13.59
C PRO A 137 11.60 17.48 -13.71
N TYR A 138 11.23 16.51 -14.55
CA TYR A 138 9.88 16.00 -14.73
C TYR A 138 9.90 14.48 -14.58
N MET A 139 8.96 13.94 -13.81
CA MET A 139 8.72 12.50 -13.69
C MET A 139 7.21 12.25 -13.81
N GLN A 140 6.82 11.06 -14.28
CA GLN A 140 5.42 10.73 -14.51
C GLN A 140 5.07 9.38 -13.87
N PRO A 141 4.22 9.36 -12.82
CA PRO A 141 3.72 10.49 -12.04
C PRO A 141 4.73 11.03 -11.01
N MET A 142 4.65 12.34 -10.77
CA MET A 142 5.33 13.03 -9.67
C MET A 142 4.25 13.64 -8.76
N ILE A 143 4.11 13.11 -7.55
CA ILE A 143 3.16 13.58 -6.53
C ILE A 143 3.99 14.10 -5.36
N PHE A 144 3.95 15.41 -5.15
CA PHE A 144 4.57 16.07 -4.02
C PHE A 144 3.63 17.15 -3.49
N TYR A 145 3.78 17.46 -2.22
CA TYR A 145 3.05 18.52 -1.55
C TYR A 145 4.02 19.64 -1.22
N ARG A 146 3.56 20.88 -1.30
CA ARG A 146 4.42 22.04 -1.07
C ARG A 146 3.78 22.96 -0.06
N LEU A 147 4.52 23.25 1.00
CA LEU A 147 4.24 24.30 1.96
C LEU A 147 4.90 25.58 1.47
N SER A 148 4.14 26.67 1.34
CA SER A 148 4.62 27.97 0.89
C SER A 148 4.26 29.02 1.91
N ALA A 149 5.14 29.96 2.17
CA ALA A 149 4.90 31.06 3.08
C ALA A 149 5.21 32.39 2.37
N SER A 150 4.32 33.36 2.54
CA SER A 150 4.46 34.71 2.02
C SER A 150 4.04 35.72 3.08
N ALA A 151 4.76 36.83 3.17
CA ALA A 151 4.39 37.95 4.03
C ALA A 151 3.83 39.08 3.16
N ARG A 152 2.76 39.71 3.62
CA ARG A 152 2.19 40.92 3.00
C ARG A 152 1.85 41.98 4.05
N PRO A 153 1.93 43.27 3.71
CA PRO A 153 1.43 44.33 4.58
C PRO A 153 -0.08 44.18 4.81
N GLU A 154 -0.55 44.44 6.03
CA GLU A 154 -1.98 44.50 6.34
C GLU A 154 -2.65 45.65 5.55
N GLY A 155 -3.88 45.44 5.07
CA GLY A 155 -4.65 46.45 4.33
C GLY A 155 -4.37 46.55 2.82
N ARG A 156 -3.37 45.85 2.28
CA ARG A 156 -3.25 45.67 0.81
C ARG A 156 -4.15 44.53 0.33
N GLU A 157 -4.88 44.76 -0.76
CA GLU A 157 -5.61 43.71 -1.46
C GLU A 157 -4.69 42.53 -1.79
N PRO A 158 -5.24 41.30 -1.86
CA PRO A 158 -4.50 40.11 -2.22
C PRO A 158 -4.11 40.16 -3.71
N GLN A 159 -3.13 40.99 -4.06
CA GLN A 159 -2.32 40.72 -5.24
C GLN A 159 -1.69 39.33 -5.05
N ARG A 160 -1.62 38.54 -6.12
CA ARG A 160 -1.09 37.17 -6.09
C ARG A 160 0.12 37.11 -5.15
N PRO A 161 0.05 36.36 -4.04
CA PRO A 161 1.10 36.36 -3.04
C PRO A 161 2.42 36.04 -3.72
N ARG A 162 3.39 36.96 -3.65
CA ARG A 162 4.75 36.66 -4.06
C ARG A 162 5.23 35.59 -3.08
N VAL A 163 5.28 34.34 -3.55
CA VAL A 163 5.76 33.21 -2.74
C VAL A 163 7.15 33.55 -2.24
N GLY A 164 7.29 33.80 -0.93
CA GLY A 164 8.55 34.22 -0.34
C GLY A 164 9.50 33.04 -0.20
N VAL A 165 9.01 31.99 0.46
CA VAL A 165 9.73 30.73 0.66
C VAL A 165 8.77 29.58 0.44
N ALA A 166 9.28 28.47 -0.06
CA ALA A 166 8.52 27.23 -0.05
C ALA A 166 9.39 26.02 0.21
N ARG A 167 8.74 24.97 0.67
CA ARG A 167 9.32 23.73 1.12
C ARG A 167 8.45 22.56 0.68
N GLU A 168 9.07 21.54 0.11
CA GLU A 168 8.39 20.29 -0.20
C GLU A 168 8.18 19.48 1.09
N ILE A 169 7.02 18.83 1.19
CA ILE A 169 6.66 17.95 2.29
C ILE A 169 6.20 16.59 1.76
N THR A 170 6.44 15.56 2.54
CA THR A 170 6.05 14.19 2.22
C THR A 170 4.76 13.85 2.95
N ILE A 171 3.72 13.49 2.23
CA ILE A 171 2.48 13.01 2.84
C ILE A 171 2.39 11.51 2.59
N MET A 172 2.12 10.76 3.66
CA MET A 172 1.88 9.32 3.57
C MET A 172 0.58 9.01 4.33
N PRO A 173 -0.58 9.08 3.65
CA PRO A 173 -1.87 8.95 4.29
C PRO A 173 -2.04 7.60 5.00
N THR A 174 -2.82 7.60 6.08
CA THR A 174 -3.30 6.35 6.66
C THR A 174 -4.28 5.73 5.72
N THR A 175 -4.10 4.44 5.47
CA THR A 175 -5.03 3.64 4.69
C THR A 175 -5.43 2.43 5.50
N GLU A 176 -6.74 2.20 5.54
CA GLU A 176 -7.32 1.03 6.19
C GLU A 176 -7.28 -0.18 5.24
N SER A 177 -7.38 -1.37 5.81
CA SER A 177 -7.57 -2.58 5.00
C SER A 177 -8.94 -2.52 4.32
N LEU A 178 -8.95 -2.67 3.01
CA LEU A 178 -10.18 -2.82 2.24
C LEU A 178 -10.60 -4.30 2.23
N PRO A 179 -11.89 -4.60 1.99
CA PRO A 179 -12.32 -5.96 1.67
C PRO A 179 -11.49 -6.57 0.53
N PRO A 180 -11.41 -7.91 0.45
CA PRO A 180 -10.72 -8.57 -0.66
C PRO A 180 -11.16 -8.03 -2.02
N THR A 181 -10.20 -7.87 -2.91
CA THR A 181 -10.40 -7.36 -4.25
C THR A 181 -11.38 -8.24 -5.00
N TYR A 182 -12.43 -7.64 -5.56
CA TYR A 182 -13.37 -8.34 -6.42
C TYR A 182 -12.70 -8.70 -7.76
N THR A 183 -12.01 -9.84 -7.80
CA THR A 183 -11.15 -10.24 -8.94
C THR A 183 -11.92 -10.50 -10.23
N SER A 184 -13.23 -10.73 -10.19
CA SER A 184 -14.01 -10.96 -11.40
C SER A 184 -14.18 -9.70 -12.27
N ALA A 185 -14.00 -8.50 -11.70
CA ALA A 185 -13.90 -7.25 -12.47
C ALA A 185 -12.55 -7.13 -13.22
N PHE A 186 -11.57 -7.99 -12.89
CA PHE A 186 -10.19 -7.94 -13.36
C PHE A 186 -9.74 -9.28 -13.95
N LYS A 187 -10.62 -9.98 -14.69
CA LYS A 187 -10.39 -11.38 -15.18
C LYS A 187 -9.08 -11.59 -15.95
N LYS A 188 -8.54 -10.55 -16.58
CA LYS A 188 -7.28 -10.60 -17.33
C LYS A 188 -6.04 -10.23 -16.51
N GLU A 189 -6.22 -9.76 -15.28
CA GLU A 189 -5.13 -9.25 -14.42
C GLU A 189 -4.80 -10.21 -13.30
N TYR A 190 -5.82 -10.76 -12.65
CA TYR A 190 -5.65 -11.65 -11.51
C TYR A 190 -6.00 -13.07 -11.93
N ARG A 191 -5.07 -13.98 -11.63
CA ARG A 191 -5.22 -15.40 -11.86
C ARG A 191 -4.97 -16.09 -10.54
N LEU A 192 -6.05 -16.33 -9.80
CA LEU A 192 -6.02 -16.99 -8.50
C LEU A 192 -5.91 -18.50 -8.58
N GLN A 193 -6.17 -19.08 -9.77
CA GLN A 193 -6.18 -20.51 -10.00
C GLN A 193 -5.51 -20.86 -11.34
N ALA A 194 -4.77 -21.96 -11.37
CA ALA A 194 -4.15 -22.48 -12.57
C ALA A 194 -4.09 -24.01 -12.54
N THR A 195 -4.48 -24.64 -13.64
CA THR A 195 -4.38 -26.09 -13.81
C THR A 195 -3.32 -26.41 -14.84
N SER A 196 -2.42 -27.35 -14.52
CA SER A 196 -1.40 -27.87 -15.42
C SER A 196 -1.47 -29.40 -15.50
N LYS A 197 -1.05 -29.97 -16.63
CA LYS A 197 -0.94 -31.42 -16.80
C LYS A 197 0.42 -31.88 -16.30
N ILE A 198 0.45 -32.94 -15.51
CA ILE A 198 1.70 -33.50 -14.99
C ILE A 198 2.24 -34.55 -15.95
N ARG A 199 3.52 -34.41 -16.33
CA ARG A 199 4.24 -35.37 -17.19
C ARG A 199 5.65 -35.58 -16.67
N LYS A 200 6.10 -36.83 -16.68
CA LYS A 200 7.47 -37.22 -16.32
C LYS A 200 8.50 -36.80 -17.39
N HIS A 201 8.10 -36.88 -18.67
CA HIS A 201 8.94 -36.55 -19.82
C HIS A 201 8.15 -35.69 -20.82
N PHE A 202 8.83 -34.92 -21.68
CA PHE A 202 8.20 -33.98 -22.62
C PHE A 202 7.16 -34.66 -23.55
N PHE A 203 7.52 -35.84 -24.08
CA PHE A 203 6.65 -36.69 -24.91
C PHE A 203 5.93 -37.80 -24.11
N GLY A 204 6.04 -37.78 -22.78
CA GLY A 204 5.41 -38.76 -21.91
C GLY A 204 3.89 -38.56 -21.83
N ARG A 205 3.18 -39.64 -21.47
CA ARG A 205 1.75 -39.57 -21.15
C ARG A 205 1.51 -38.68 -19.92
N SER A 206 0.33 -38.07 -19.86
CA SER A 206 -0.11 -37.30 -18.70
C SER A 206 -0.35 -38.23 -17.51
N GLN A 207 0.26 -37.93 -16.38
CA GLN A 207 0.05 -38.63 -15.11
C GLN A 207 -1.22 -38.15 -14.38
N GLY A 208 -1.65 -36.93 -14.69
CA GLY A 208 -2.84 -36.33 -14.10
C GLY A 208 -2.86 -34.83 -14.33
N SER A 209 -3.69 -34.13 -13.55
CA SER A 209 -3.76 -32.67 -13.54
C SER A 209 -3.46 -32.14 -12.14
N LEU A 210 -2.65 -31.10 -12.08
CA LEU A 210 -2.38 -30.33 -10.86
C LEU A 210 -3.07 -28.98 -10.99
N GLU A 211 -4.02 -28.76 -10.11
CA GLU A 211 -4.66 -27.47 -9.88
C GLU A 211 -3.97 -26.78 -8.71
N ILE A 212 -3.47 -25.57 -8.93
CA ILE A 212 -3.03 -24.70 -7.84
C ILE A 212 -3.99 -23.53 -7.73
N ALA A 213 -4.30 -23.13 -6.49
CA ALA A 213 -5.19 -22.03 -6.19
C ALA A 213 -4.69 -21.28 -4.95
N ALA A 214 -4.90 -19.97 -4.91
CA ALA A 214 -4.61 -19.16 -3.74
C ALA A 214 -5.53 -17.95 -3.70
N GLU A 215 -5.88 -17.52 -2.49
CA GLU A 215 -6.72 -16.36 -2.24
C GLU A 215 -5.88 -15.10 -2.02
N GLU A 216 -6.53 -13.94 -2.00
CA GLU A 216 -5.90 -12.69 -1.62
C GLU A 216 -5.35 -12.80 -0.18
N PRO A 217 -4.04 -12.56 0.03
CA PRO A 217 -3.45 -12.68 1.35
C PRO A 217 -3.78 -11.44 2.20
N GLN A 218 -3.43 -11.50 3.48
CA GLN A 218 -3.60 -10.37 4.38
C GLN A 218 -2.79 -9.14 3.91
N PRO A 219 -3.31 -7.91 4.09
CA PRO A 219 -2.60 -6.70 3.70
C PRO A 219 -1.23 -6.56 4.39
N ILE A 220 -0.26 -6.02 3.66
CA ILE A 220 1.02 -5.61 4.24
C ILE A 220 0.82 -4.26 4.93
N ASN A 221 0.91 -4.22 6.26
CA ASN A 221 0.85 -2.98 7.02
C ASN A 221 2.26 -2.43 7.31
N MET A 222 2.56 -1.28 6.74
CA MET A 222 3.88 -0.65 6.82
C MET A 222 4.20 0.00 8.19
N LEU A 223 3.22 0.15 9.09
CA LEU A 223 3.44 0.73 10.42
C LEU A 223 3.80 -0.32 11.48
N LYS A 224 3.86 -1.61 11.13
CA LYS A 224 4.24 -2.65 12.09
C LYS A 224 5.71 -2.46 12.50
N PRO A 225 6.01 -2.41 13.82
CA PRO A 225 7.34 -2.06 14.35
C PRO A 225 8.43 -3.14 14.18
N TYR A 226 8.24 -4.10 13.27
CA TYR A 226 9.17 -5.20 13.04
C TYR A 226 10.07 -4.92 11.83
N PRO A 227 11.31 -5.42 11.82
CA PRO A 227 12.33 -5.04 10.83
C PRO A 227 11.95 -5.37 9.37
N ARG A 228 10.94 -6.23 9.14
CA ARG A 228 10.36 -6.52 7.83
C ARG A 228 8.86 -6.69 7.95
N SER A 229 8.12 -6.12 7.01
CA SER A 229 6.69 -6.43 6.89
C SER A 229 6.52 -7.75 6.15
N ASN A 230 5.53 -8.55 6.52
CA ASN A 230 5.29 -9.84 5.88
C ASN A 230 3.80 -10.09 5.62
N THR A 231 3.54 -11.03 4.73
CA THR A 231 2.22 -11.62 4.51
C THR A 231 2.36 -13.10 4.20
N VAL A 232 1.29 -13.87 4.38
CA VAL A 232 1.27 -15.31 4.13
C VAL A 232 0.27 -15.60 3.04
N ILE A 233 0.73 -16.26 1.98
CA ILE A 233 -0.11 -16.75 0.89
C ILE A 233 -0.36 -18.24 1.12
N ASN A 234 -1.62 -18.60 1.30
CA ASN A 234 -2.03 -19.99 1.48
C ASN A 234 -2.25 -20.63 0.10
N LEU A 235 -1.23 -21.29 -0.42
CA LEU A 235 -1.30 -21.97 -1.72
C LEU A 235 -1.92 -23.36 -1.54
N LYS A 236 -3.10 -23.55 -2.10
CA LYS A 236 -3.76 -24.86 -2.23
C LYS A 236 -3.27 -25.54 -3.50
N ALA A 237 -2.71 -26.73 -3.36
CA ALA A 237 -2.40 -27.61 -4.49
C ALA A 237 -3.33 -28.83 -4.44
N SER A 238 -4.00 -29.14 -5.56
CA SER A 238 -4.86 -30.31 -5.73
C SER A 238 -4.37 -31.11 -6.93
N PHE A 239 -4.06 -32.38 -6.76
CA PHE A 239 -3.65 -33.28 -7.83
C PHE A 239 -4.71 -34.35 -8.06
N GLU A 240 -5.15 -34.48 -9.30
CA GLU A 240 -6.07 -35.52 -9.75
C GLU A 240 -5.34 -36.44 -10.73
N GLN A 241 -5.26 -37.73 -10.38
CA GLN A 241 -4.65 -38.73 -11.23
C GLN A 241 -5.49 -38.95 -12.50
N GLY A 242 -4.82 -39.14 -13.65
CA GLY A 242 -5.51 -39.44 -14.90
C GLY A 242 -5.98 -40.90 -14.96
N GLU A 243 -7.14 -41.15 -15.56
CA GLU A 243 -7.76 -42.49 -15.68
C GLU A 243 -6.89 -43.50 -16.46
N ASN A 244 -6.05 -43.01 -17.38
CA ASN A 244 -5.24 -43.84 -18.28
C ASN A 244 -3.84 -44.20 -17.73
N VAL A 245 -3.59 -43.98 -16.43
CA VAL A 245 -2.30 -44.33 -15.81
C VAL A 245 -2.32 -45.82 -15.44
N LEU A 246 -1.88 -46.66 -16.37
CA LEU A 246 -1.95 -48.12 -16.28
C LEU A 246 -1.01 -48.75 -15.25
N GLU A 247 0.05 -48.05 -14.81
CA GLU A 247 1.17 -48.73 -14.14
C GLU A 247 1.37 -48.46 -12.66
N HIS A 248 1.20 -47.27 -12.09
CA HIS A 248 1.29 -47.10 -10.63
C HIS A 248 0.49 -45.87 -10.17
N THR A 249 -0.11 -45.95 -8.98
CA THR A 249 -0.71 -44.79 -8.30
C THR A 249 0.37 -43.73 -8.13
N VAL A 250 0.15 -42.54 -8.69
CA VAL A 250 1.10 -41.43 -8.54
C VAL A 250 0.89 -40.81 -7.17
N GLU A 251 1.85 -41.02 -6.28
CA GLU A 251 1.82 -40.48 -4.93
C GLU A 251 2.63 -39.17 -4.87
N PRO A 252 2.01 -38.02 -4.56
CA PRO A 252 2.68 -36.73 -4.61
C PRO A 252 3.53 -36.42 -3.36
N TYR A 253 3.64 -37.36 -2.39
CA TYR A 253 4.36 -37.16 -1.13
C TYR A 253 5.83 -36.76 -1.30
N TYR A 254 6.46 -37.26 -2.37
CA TYR A 254 7.86 -37.02 -2.68
C TYR A 254 8.08 -35.83 -3.62
N TRP A 255 7.03 -35.07 -3.92
CA TRP A 255 7.15 -33.92 -4.82
C TRP A 255 7.80 -32.75 -4.10
N THR A 256 8.83 -32.21 -4.74
CA THR A 256 9.42 -30.93 -4.34
C THR A 256 8.81 -29.81 -5.16
N PHE A 257 8.18 -28.87 -4.48
CA PHE A 257 7.67 -27.63 -5.07
C PHE A 257 8.74 -26.55 -4.96
N GLN A 258 9.20 -26.07 -6.11
CA GLN A 258 9.97 -24.84 -6.20
C GLN A 258 9.00 -23.69 -6.47
N ILE A 259 8.87 -22.79 -5.49
CA ILE A 259 7.94 -21.66 -5.54
C ILE A 259 8.76 -20.37 -5.59
N ARG A 260 8.62 -19.64 -6.69
CA ARG A 260 9.19 -18.32 -6.87
C ARG A 260 8.12 -17.25 -6.74
N THR A 261 8.19 -16.48 -5.67
CA THR A 261 7.34 -15.31 -5.40
C THR A 261 7.98 -14.04 -5.93
N ARG A 262 7.21 -13.19 -6.63
CA ARG A 262 7.64 -11.86 -7.04
C ARG A 262 6.62 -10.80 -6.66
N LEU A 263 7.05 -9.78 -5.94
CA LEU A 263 6.21 -8.61 -5.65
C LEU A 263 6.25 -7.67 -6.85
N GLN A 264 5.08 -7.46 -7.45
CA GLN A 264 4.91 -6.59 -8.59
C GLN A 264 4.11 -5.35 -8.16
N ARG A 265 4.64 -4.19 -8.54
CA ARG A 265 4.00 -2.89 -8.42
C ARG A 265 3.48 -2.47 -9.79
N ARG A 266 2.19 -2.12 -9.87
CA ARG A 266 1.55 -1.57 -11.07
C ARG A 266 1.10 -0.14 -10.79
N LEU A 267 1.58 0.78 -11.61
CA LEU A 267 1.24 2.19 -11.55
C LEU A 267 0.52 2.59 -12.84
N PHE A 268 -0.76 2.88 -12.70
CA PHE A 268 -1.58 3.45 -13.76
C PHE A 268 -1.55 4.96 -13.62
N TYR A 269 -1.36 5.66 -14.72
CA TYR A 269 -1.49 7.12 -14.73
C TYR A 269 -2.11 7.59 -16.04
N SER A 270 -2.84 8.69 -15.98
CA SER A 270 -3.63 9.16 -17.09
C SER A 270 -3.63 10.68 -17.23
N THR A 271 -3.78 11.15 -18.47
CA THR A 271 -4.01 12.57 -18.77
C THR A 271 -5.48 12.97 -18.66
N LYS A 272 -6.40 12.01 -18.45
CA LYS A 272 -7.82 12.25 -18.18
C LYS A 272 -8.22 11.62 -16.85
N PRO A 273 -9.24 12.18 -16.16
CA PRO A 273 -9.78 11.56 -14.95
C PRO A 273 -10.30 10.13 -15.19
N PHE A 274 -10.08 9.27 -14.21
CA PHE A 274 -10.62 7.93 -14.11
C PHE A 274 -12.02 8.02 -13.49
N ASN A 275 -13.00 7.42 -14.17
CA ASN A 275 -14.35 7.27 -13.62
C ASN A 275 -14.46 6.05 -12.70
N GLN A 276 -13.50 5.12 -12.80
CA GLN A 276 -13.42 3.88 -12.03
C GLN A 276 -11.97 3.41 -11.96
N ALA A 277 -11.72 2.44 -11.08
CA ALA A 277 -10.40 1.88 -10.88
C ALA A 277 -9.86 1.31 -12.23
N PRO A 278 -8.70 1.79 -12.74
CA PRO A 278 -8.23 1.42 -14.08
C PRO A 278 -7.84 -0.06 -14.15
N THR A 279 -7.95 -0.63 -15.34
CA THR A 279 -7.60 -2.03 -15.62
C THR A 279 -6.43 -2.15 -16.63
N LEU A 280 -5.83 -3.34 -16.75
CA LEU A 280 -4.88 -3.67 -17.81
C LEU A 280 -5.51 -3.49 -19.19
N ALA A 281 -6.80 -3.83 -19.34
CA ALA A 281 -7.54 -3.62 -20.58
C ALA A 281 -7.68 -2.13 -20.91
N ASP A 282 -7.92 -1.29 -19.90
CA ASP A 282 -7.93 0.17 -20.06
C ASP A 282 -6.58 0.69 -20.54
N ALA A 283 -5.48 0.26 -19.92
CA ALA A 283 -4.13 0.68 -20.33
C ALA A 283 -3.74 0.21 -21.76
N GLN A 284 -4.31 -0.92 -22.22
CA GLN A 284 -4.09 -1.43 -23.57
C GLN A 284 -4.95 -0.71 -24.63
N SER A 285 -6.18 -0.36 -24.28
CA SER A 285 -7.17 0.19 -25.23
C SER A 285 -7.20 1.71 -25.28
N LYS A 286 -6.88 2.40 -24.18
CA LYS A 286 -6.99 3.85 -24.05
C LYS A 286 -5.61 4.49 -24.12
N SER A 287 -5.32 5.19 -25.21
CA SER A 287 -4.02 5.84 -25.46
C SER A 287 -3.61 6.87 -24.40
N TYR A 288 -4.58 7.44 -23.69
CA TYR A 288 -4.40 8.41 -22.63
C TYR A 288 -4.14 7.79 -21.25
N ILE A 289 -4.13 6.45 -21.14
CA ILE A 289 -3.76 5.71 -19.94
C ILE A 289 -2.41 5.04 -20.18
N ARG A 290 -1.52 5.16 -19.22
CA ARG A 290 -0.22 4.49 -19.20
C ARG A 290 -0.14 3.56 -18.01
N LEU A 291 0.54 2.44 -18.21
CA LEU A 291 0.84 1.45 -17.19
C LEU A 291 2.35 1.31 -17.08
N GLN A 292 2.85 1.49 -15.86
CA GLN A 292 4.21 1.14 -15.48
C GLN A 292 4.17 -0.05 -14.53
N THR A 293 4.85 -1.13 -14.90
CA THR A 293 4.99 -2.33 -14.07
C THR A 293 6.43 -2.45 -13.60
N GLN A 294 6.64 -2.70 -12.31
CA GLN A 294 7.95 -2.91 -11.72
C GLN A 294 7.91 -4.10 -10.78
N VAL A 295 8.87 -5.02 -10.92
CA VAL A 295 9.11 -6.06 -9.91
C VAL A 295 10.01 -5.47 -8.84
N LEU A 296 9.51 -5.39 -7.60
CA LEU A 296 10.25 -4.82 -6.48
C LEU A 296 11.14 -5.86 -5.82
N GLN A 297 10.63 -7.10 -5.70
CA GLN A 297 11.30 -8.16 -4.97
C GLN A 297 11.01 -9.51 -5.62
N SER A 298 11.98 -10.41 -5.56
CA SER A 298 11.84 -11.80 -6.00
C SER A 298 12.49 -12.70 -4.95
N GLU A 299 11.77 -13.71 -4.52
CA GLU A 299 12.25 -14.75 -3.60
C GLU A 299 11.88 -16.12 -4.18
N GLU A 300 12.70 -17.12 -3.91
CA GLU A 300 12.51 -18.49 -4.37
C GLU A 300 12.77 -19.44 -3.21
N ARG A 301 11.86 -20.39 -3.00
CA ARG A 301 11.94 -21.38 -1.92
C ARG A 301 11.51 -22.74 -2.43
N GLU A 302 12.08 -23.78 -1.83
CA GLU A 302 11.70 -25.16 -2.07
C GLU A 302 10.90 -25.72 -0.89
N TYR A 303 9.86 -26.47 -1.22
CA TYR A 303 8.95 -27.11 -0.27
C TYR A 303 8.95 -28.61 -0.55
N MET A 304 9.38 -29.39 0.44
CA MET A 304 9.50 -30.85 0.39
C MET A 304 8.64 -31.47 1.50
N GLU A 305 8.42 -32.79 1.43
CA GLU A 305 7.73 -33.57 2.47
C GLU A 305 6.35 -32.99 2.85
N LEU A 306 5.62 -32.54 1.84
CA LEU A 306 4.35 -31.85 2.02
C LEU A 306 3.26 -32.80 2.57
N PRO A 307 2.44 -32.36 3.53
CA PRO A 307 1.42 -33.21 4.18
C PRO A 307 0.18 -33.36 3.30
N TRP A 308 0.32 -34.08 2.19
CA TRP A 308 -0.78 -34.36 1.27
C TRP A 308 -1.90 -35.16 1.95
N ARG A 309 -3.13 -34.77 1.65
CA ARG A 309 -4.35 -35.45 2.07
C ARG A 309 -5.03 -36.06 0.85
N ASN A 310 -5.30 -37.36 0.92
CA ASN A 310 -6.13 -38.00 -0.08
C ASN A 310 -7.61 -37.74 0.26
N GLY A 311 -8.41 -37.28 -0.71
CA GLY A 311 -9.85 -37.05 -0.56
C GLY A 311 -10.64 -38.29 -0.13
N HIS A 312 -10.04 -39.48 -0.19
CA HIS A 312 -10.61 -40.71 0.33
C HIS A 312 -10.57 -40.86 1.86
N VAL A 313 -9.81 -40.05 2.59
CA VAL A 313 -9.59 -40.25 4.04
C VAL A 313 -9.95 -38.97 4.81
N LEU A 314 -10.94 -39.06 5.71
CA LEU A 314 -11.27 -37.99 6.65
C LEU A 314 -10.10 -37.72 7.61
N PRO A 315 -10.07 -36.55 8.28
CA PRO A 315 -9.03 -36.23 9.27
C PRO A 315 -8.92 -37.24 10.43
N ASN A 316 -10.00 -37.98 10.70
CA ASN A 316 -10.06 -39.04 11.72
C ASN A 316 -9.61 -40.43 11.20
N GLY A 317 -9.15 -40.53 9.95
CA GLY A 317 -8.72 -41.79 9.33
C GLY A 317 -9.84 -42.61 8.70
N THR A 318 -11.10 -42.16 8.74
CA THR A 318 -12.22 -42.89 8.13
C THR A 318 -12.19 -42.76 6.61
N ILE A 319 -12.30 -43.90 5.91
CA ILE A 319 -12.33 -43.95 4.45
C ILE A 319 -13.73 -43.54 3.96
N ILE A 320 -13.85 -42.43 3.23
CA ILE A 320 -15.14 -41.87 2.76
C ILE A 320 -15.63 -42.60 1.50
N SER A 321 -14.70 -43.07 0.66
CA SER A 321 -15.03 -43.71 -0.59
C SER A 321 -14.00 -44.77 -0.93
N THR A 322 -14.47 -45.98 -1.25
CA THR A 322 -13.66 -47.09 -1.75
C THR A 322 -13.43 -47.02 -3.26
N ASP A 323 -13.98 -46.01 -3.94
CA ASP A 323 -13.85 -45.88 -5.38
C ASP A 323 -12.42 -45.48 -5.76
N ARG A 324 -11.63 -46.46 -6.21
CA ARG A 324 -10.22 -46.29 -6.58
C ARG A 324 -9.99 -45.31 -7.73
N LYS A 325 -11.04 -44.85 -8.41
CA LYS A 325 -10.94 -44.08 -9.66
C LYS A 325 -10.74 -42.57 -9.48
N ALA A 326 -10.95 -42.00 -8.29
CA ALA A 326 -10.86 -40.55 -8.08
C ALA A 326 -9.93 -40.17 -6.91
N SER A 327 -8.67 -40.62 -6.96
CA SER A 327 -7.65 -40.19 -5.99
C SER A 327 -7.29 -38.72 -6.21
N ARG A 328 -8.08 -37.82 -5.62
CA ARG A 328 -7.79 -36.38 -5.52
C ARG A 328 -6.95 -36.13 -4.28
N TRP A 329 -5.72 -35.71 -4.49
CA TRP A 329 -4.78 -35.33 -3.45
C TRP A 329 -4.83 -33.83 -3.24
N THR A 330 -4.76 -33.36 -2.00
CA THR A 330 -4.75 -31.92 -1.68
C THR A 330 -3.71 -31.58 -0.63
N VAL A 331 -3.06 -30.42 -0.75
CA VAL A 331 -2.16 -29.88 0.27
C VAL A 331 -2.25 -28.36 0.33
N MET A 332 -2.01 -27.80 1.52
CA MET A 332 -1.90 -26.37 1.76
C MET A 332 -0.45 -26.03 2.07
N ILE A 333 0.11 -25.09 1.31
CA ILE A 333 1.50 -24.64 1.43
C ILE A 333 1.49 -23.18 1.90
N PRO A 334 1.91 -22.87 3.14
CA PRO A 334 2.01 -21.50 3.62
C PRO A 334 3.27 -20.83 3.04
N VAL A 335 3.06 -19.95 2.06
CA VAL A 335 4.16 -19.19 1.43
C VAL A 335 4.32 -17.86 2.14
N VAL A 336 5.28 -17.80 3.07
CA VAL A 336 5.59 -16.57 3.82
C VAL A 336 6.41 -15.62 2.94
N PHE A 337 5.85 -14.46 2.61
CA PHE A 337 6.50 -13.43 1.82
C PHE A 337 6.90 -12.26 2.73
N THR A 338 8.18 -11.92 2.77
CA THR A 338 8.71 -10.79 3.57
C THR A 338 9.17 -9.68 2.65
N THR A 339 9.00 -8.41 3.04
CA THR A 339 9.47 -7.26 2.28
C THR A 339 10.24 -6.29 3.17
N ASP A 340 11.41 -5.89 2.68
CA ASP A 340 12.36 -4.95 3.29
C ASP A 340 12.25 -3.54 2.70
N HIS A 341 11.43 -3.36 1.65
CA HIS A 341 11.34 -2.12 0.91
C HIS A 341 10.36 -1.12 1.52
N SER A 342 10.66 0.17 1.33
CA SER A 342 9.73 1.28 1.53
C SER A 342 8.61 1.22 0.48
N LEU A 343 7.65 0.34 0.74
CA LEU A 343 6.42 0.31 -0.04
C LEU A 343 5.66 1.64 0.15
N ILE A 344 4.76 1.90 -0.78
CA ILE A 344 3.84 3.02 -0.72
C ILE A 344 2.44 2.40 -0.57
N PRO A 345 1.52 2.98 0.21
CA PRO A 345 0.17 2.45 0.32
C PRO A 345 -0.45 2.35 -1.06
N SER A 346 -1.26 1.32 -1.26
CA SER A 346 -2.14 1.26 -2.43
C SER A 346 -3.10 2.43 -2.37
N PHE A 347 -3.27 3.14 -3.47
CA PHE A 347 -4.16 4.30 -3.53
C PHE A 347 -4.75 4.45 -4.93
N PHE A 348 -5.85 5.20 -5.01
CA PHE A 348 -6.55 5.48 -6.24
C PHE A 348 -7.02 6.93 -6.24
N SER A 349 -6.61 7.70 -7.24
CA SER A 349 -7.06 9.07 -7.48
C SER A 349 -7.53 9.23 -8.91
N GLU A 350 -8.01 10.43 -9.25
CA GLU A 350 -8.56 10.71 -10.57
C GLU A 350 -7.57 10.42 -11.70
N THR A 351 -6.27 10.61 -11.51
CA THR A 351 -5.31 10.44 -12.61
C THR A 351 -4.23 9.42 -12.34
N VAL A 352 -4.18 8.84 -11.14
CA VAL A 352 -3.14 7.88 -10.76
C VAL A 352 -3.74 6.76 -9.92
N ALA A 353 -3.35 5.51 -10.19
CA ALA A 353 -3.68 4.37 -9.35
C ALA A 353 -2.45 3.51 -9.12
N LEU A 354 -2.18 3.16 -7.88
CA LEU A 354 -1.08 2.27 -7.50
C LEU A 354 -1.62 1.00 -6.89
N ARG A 355 -1.23 -0.15 -7.44
CA ARG A 355 -1.62 -1.47 -6.96
C ARG A 355 -0.43 -2.40 -6.87
N TYR A 356 -0.59 -3.44 -6.05
CA TYR A 356 0.37 -4.51 -5.93
C TYR A 356 -0.26 -5.84 -6.30
N SER A 357 0.58 -6.74 -6.81
CA SER A 357 0.25 -8.14 -6.98
C SER A 357 1.45 -9.00 -6.61
N VAL A 358 1.19 -10.23 -6.17
CA VAL A 358 2.21 -11.25 -6.00
C VAL A 358 2.08 -12.23 -7.15
N LEU A 359 3.15 -12.36 -7.93
CA LEU A 359 3.30 -13.42 -8.91
C LEU A 359 3.89 -14.65 -8.22
N LEU A 360 3.14 -15.75 -8.18
CA LEU A 360 3.67 -17.04 -7.75
C LEU A 360 3.89 -17.93 -8.95
N ASN A 361 5.16 -18.23 -9.22
CA ASN A 361 5.52 -19.25 -10.19
C ASN A 361 5.81 -20.53 -9.42
N VAL A 362 5.01 -21.56 -9.68
CA VAL A 362 5.06 -22.84 -9.00
C VAL A 362 5.56 -23.87 -9.99
N ARG A 363 6.63 -24.58 -9.62
CA ARG A 363 7.22 -25.66 -10.40
C ARG A 363 7.37 -26.90 -9.54
N ILE A 364 7.03 -28.07 -10.08
CA ILE A 364 7.41 -29.35 -9.46
C ILE A 364 8.73 -29.84 -10.07
N LEU A 365 9.75 -30.02 -9.23
CA LEU A 365 11.05 -30.53 -9.65
C LEU A 365 10.93 -31.98 -10.15
N GLY A 366 11.69 -32.33 -11.19
CA GLY A 366 11.64 -33.65 -11.82
C GLY A 366 10.44 -33.87 -12.75
N SER A 367 9.56 -32.89 -12.91
CA SER A 367 8.47 -32.91 -13.89
C SER A 367 8.68 -31.88 -15.00
N VAL A 368 8.26 -32.19 -16.23
CA VAL A 368 8.47 -31.31 -17.39
C VAL A 368 7.32 -30.31 -17.56
N SER A 369 6.11 -30.65 -17.13
CA SER A 369 4.89 -29.90 -17.49
C SER A 369 4.16 -29.24 -16.31
N ALA A 370 4.70 -29.32 -15.10
CA ALA A 370 4.08 -28.75 -13.91
C ALA A 370 4.59 -27.33 -13.61
N HIS A 371 4.46 -26.42 -14.56
CA HIS A 371 4.73 -25.01 -14.33
C HIS A 371 3.42 -24.22 -14.40
N SER A 372 3.06 -23.60 -13.29
CA SER A 372 1.84 -22.80 -13.17
C SER A 372 2.17 -21.45 -12.57
N THR A 373 1.58 -20.39 -13.11
CA THR A 373 1.74 -19.02 -12.60
C THR A 373 0.40 -18.51 -12.09
N LEU A 374 0.39 -18.01 -10.85
CA LEU A 374 -0.70 -17.25 -10.26
C LEU A 374 -0.33 -15.78 -10.19
N GLU A 375 -1.31 -14.91 -10.35
CA GLU A 375 -1.19 -13.48 -10.09
C GLU A 375 -2.28 -13.09 -9.09
N ILE A 376 -1.85 -12.80 -7.87
CA ILE A 376 -2.74 -12.56 -6.72
C ILE A 376 -2.70 -11.09 -6.36
N PRO A 377 -3.84 -10.39 -6.19
CA PRO A 377 -3.85 -9.02 -5.70
C PRO A 377 -3.22 -8.94 -4.31
N LEU A 378 -2.56 -7.83 -4.01
CA LEU A 378 -2.01 -7.58 -2.70
C LEU A 378 -2.30 -6.13 -2.30
N GLN A 379 -2.83 -5.96 -1.09
CA GLN A 379 -2.99 -4.64 -0.50
C GLN A 379 -1.76 -4.25 0.30
N VAL A 380 -1.30 -3.03 0.10
CA VAL A 380 -0.30 -2.38 0.94
C VAL A 380 -0.99 -1.23 1.65
N ILE A 381 -0.96 -1.25 2.98
CA ILE A 381 -1.68 -0.30 3.82
C ILE A 381 -0.76 0.37 4.82
N ARG A 382 -1.23 1.50 5.35
CA ARG A 382 -0.58 2.23 6.44
C ARG A 382 -1.61 2.44 7.53
N PHE A 383 -1.70 1.53 8.49
CA PHE A 383 -2.73 1.58 9.53
C PHE A 383 -2.12 1.59 10.93
N SER A 384 -2.54 2.54 11.77
CA SER A 384 -2.21 2.60 13.20
C SER A 384 -3.47 2.49 14.04
N PRO A 385 -3.66 1.41 14.81
CA PRO A 385 -4.84 1.25 15.69
C PRO A 385 -4.95 2.34 16.77
N SER A 386 -3.84 2.99 17.12
CA SER A 386 -3.83 4.06 18.13
C SER A 386 -4.51 5.34 17.67
N LEU A 387 -4.65 5.55 16.35
CA LEU A 387 -5.24 6.77 15.76
C LEU A 387 -6.74 6.62 15.50
N SER A 388 -7.28 5.39 15.50
CA SER A 388 -8.71 5.15 15.27
C SER A 388 -9.58 5.31 16.52
N LYS A 389 -8.98 5.58 17.70
CA LYS A 389 -9.75 5.77 18.94
C LYS A 389 -10.49 7.12 19.01
N ASP A 390 -10.07 8.10 18.21
CA ASP A 390 -10.68 9.44 18.19
C ASP A 390 -11.69 9.64 17.04
N SER A 391 -11.77 8.68 16.12
CA SER A 391 -12.83 8.62 15.10
C SER A 391 -14.03 7.86 15.68
N ILE A 392 -15.12 8.58 15.93
CA ILE A 392 -16.43 8.01 16.27
C ILE A 392 -16.73 6.86 15.29
N PRO A 393 -17.00 5.63 15.76
CA PRO A 393 -17.25 4.51 14.87
C PRO A 393 -18.56 4.75 14.10
N LEU A 394 -18.46 4.78 12.77
CA LEU A 394 -19.59 4.62 11.85
C LEU A 394 -20.03 3.15 11.86
N SER A 395 -20.47 2.67 13.02
CA SER A 395 -21.17 1.40 13.19
C SER A 395 -22.55 1.68 13.75
N SER A 396 -23.40 2.32 12.94
CA SER A 396 -24.85 2.23 13.08
C SER A 396 -25.46 2.21 11.69
N LEU A 397 -25.50 1.01 11.10
CA LEU A 397 -26.52 0.55 10.16
C LEU A 397 -26.18 -0.90 9.78
N ASN A 398 -26.80 -1.81 10.53
CA ASN A 398 -27.25 -3.16 10.16
C ASN A 398 -27.04 -4.14 11.31
N SER A 399 -28.02 -4.13 12.20
CA SER A 399 -28.33 -5.20 13.14
C SER A 399 -28.87 -6.41 12.38
N PHE A 400 -28.11 -7.50 12.33
CA PHE A 400 -28.67 -8.84 12.20
C PHE A 400 -28.37 -9.60 13.49
N GLN A 401 -29.43 -9.86 14.25
CA GLN A 401 -29.44 -10.75 15.40
C GLN A 401 -29.12 -12.17 14.95
N LEU A 402 -28.13 -12.79 15.58
CA LEU A 402 -27.97 -14.24 15.59
C LEU A 402 -28.05 -14.71 17.04
N LEU A 403 -29.06 -15.54 17.28
CA LEU A 403 -29.39 -16.22 18.52
C LEU A 403 -28.24 -17.15 18.92
N SER A 404 -27.69 -16.95 20.11
CA SER A 404 -26.86 -17.94 20.79
C SER A 404 -27.78 -18.91 21.53
N VAL A 405 -27.70 -20.19 21.17
CA VAL A 405 -28.26 -21.30 21.94
C VAL A 405 -27.13 -21.85 22.79
N ASP A 406 -27.30 -21.76 24.11
CA ASP A 406 -26.52 -22.48 25.10
C ASP A 406 -26.89 -23.97 25.05
N ASP A 407 -25.90 -24.87 25.17
CA ASP A 407 -26.15 -26.14 25.83
C ASP A 407 -24.90 -26.66 26.57
N GLU A 408 -25.17 -27.19 27.76
CA GLU A 408 -24.24 -27.58 28.80
C GLU A 408 -24.06 -29.11 28.89
N ARG A 409 -22.83 -29.53 29.26
CA ARG A 409 -22.46 -30.68 30.13
C ARG A 409 -22.70 -32.15 29.71
N GLY A 410 -21.74 -33.00 30.11
CA GLY A 410 -21.92 -34.44 30.43
C GLY A 410 -20.78 -35.36 29.95
N VAL A 411 -19.67 -35.56 30.67
CA VAL A 411 -19.34 -36.66 31.63
C VAL A 411 -18.77 -37.97 31.01
N ASP A 412 -17.52 -38.27 31.42
CA ASP A 412 -16.75 -39.51 31.68
C ASP A 412 -17.08 -40.90 31.08
N SER A 413 -16.06 -41.58 30.51
CA SER A 413 -15.29 -42.70 31.13
C SER A 413 -14.71 -43.79 30.17
N CYS A 414 -13.44 -44.15 30.45
CA CYS A 414 -12.70 -45.44 30.40
C CYS A 414 -12.51 -46.37 29.15
N SER A 415 -11.21 -46.63 28.86
CA SER A 415 -10.52 -47.90 28.41
C SER A 415 -10.87 -48.55 27.04
N GLU A 416 -10.00 -49.10 26.18
CA GLU A 416 -8.75 -49.89 26.25
C GLU A 416 -7.95 -49.81 24.90
N PRO A 417 -6.73 -50.39 24.75
CA PRO A 417 -5.74 -49.97 23.76
C PRO A 417 -5.77 -50.77 22.43
N THR A 418 -5.64 -50.07 21.29
CA THR A 418 -5.30 -50.75 20.02
C THR A 418 -4.33 -49.92 19.15
N ARG A 419 -3.17 -50.56 18.92
CA ARG A 419 -2.24 -50.49 17.77
C ARG A 419 -1.88 -49.10 17.20
N ARG A 420 -0.64 -48.70 17.50
CA ARG A 420 0.05 -47.49 16.98
C ARG A 420 0.23 -47.52 15.45
N PRO A 421 -0.19 -46.48 14.71
CA PRO A 421 0.37 -46.14 13.40
C PRO A 421 1.69 -45.35 13.54
N PRO A 422 2.47 -45.17 12.46
CA PRO A 422 3.80 -44.59 12.53
C PRO A 422 3.80 -43.15 13.09
N LYS A 423 4.88 -42.82 13.81
CA LYS A 423 5.10 -41.54 14.50
C LYS A 423 5.00 -40.36 13.52
N TYR A 424 3.90 -39.62 13.56
CA TYR A 424 3.87 -38.24 13.07
C TYR A 424 4.66 -37.36 14.03
N ARG A 425 5.74 -36.73 13.52
CA ARG A 425 6.43 -35.63 14.22
C ARG A 425 5.43 -34.47 14.36
N ARG A 426 4.99 -34.19 15.59
CA ARG A 426 4.33 -32.92 15.91
C ARG A 426 5.37 -31.81 15.78
N TRP A 427 5.15 -30.87 14.87
CA TRP A 427 5.80 -29.57 14.92
C TRP A 427 4.95 -28.68 15.84
N ALA A 428 5.57 -28.17 16.92
CA ALA A 428 5.00 -27.12 17.73
C ALA A 428 5.12 -25.79 16.96
N TYR A 429 4.07 -24.98 17.05
CA TYR A 429 3.93 -23.66 16.42
C TYR A 429 4.95 -22.65 16.91
#